data_AF-A0A8C1E576-F1
#
_entry.id   AF-A0A8C1E576-F1
#
_cell.length_a   1.000
_cell.length_b   1.000
_cell.length_c   1.000
_cell.angle_alpha   90.00
_cell.angle_beta   90.00
_cell.angle_gamma   90.00
#
_symmetry.space_group_name_H-M   'P 1'
#
loop_
_entity.id
_entity.type
_entity.pdbx_description
1 polymer ?
#
loop_
_entity_poly.entity_id
_entity_poly.type
_entity_poly.pdbx_seq_one_letter_code
_entity_poly.pdbx_strand_id
1 'polypeptide(L)'
;MAFTFAAFCYMLALLLTAALIFFAIWHLVLPEYLIHVFFCVMFLCATEWLTLGLNIPLLAYHIWRYMSRPVMSGPGLYDPTTIMNADILAYCQKEGWCKLAFYLLSFFYYLYGYVEFLKNNMYLYFNFISTNIQKFWVSKKPDSLYFSLVFIL
;
A
#
# COMPACT_ATOMS: atom_id res chain seq x y z
N MET A 1 -19.87 -5.66 0.29
CA MET A 1 -18.72 -6.07 1.12
C MET A 1 -17.43 -5.40 0.61
N ALA A 2 -17.36 -4.06 0.61
CA ALA A 2 -16.16 -3.33 0.18
C ALA A 2 -14.99 -3.44 1.18
N PHE A 3 -15.28 -3.89 2.40
CA PHE A 3 -14.33 -3.96 3.50
C PHE A 3 -13.25 -5.06 3.34
N THR A 4 -13.48 -6.12 2.55
CA THR A 4 -12.49 -7.20 2.40
C THR A 4 -11.45 -6.93 1.31
N PHE A 5 -11.83 -6.19 0.26
CA PHE A 5 -10.97 -5.96 -0.90
C PHE A 5 -9.78 -5.04 -0.59
N ALA A 6 -10.01 -3.95 0.16
CA ALA A 6 -8.94 -3.03 0.56
C ALA A 6 -7.87 -3.75 1.39
N ALA A 7 -8.26 -4.60 2.35
CA ALA A 7 -7.34 -5.37 3.17
C ALA A 7 -6.46 -6.32 2.35
N PHE A 8 -7.05 -7.01 1.36
CA PHE A 8 -6.28 -7.82 0.42
C PHE A 8 -5.29 -6.96 -0.38
N CYS A 9 -5.70 -5.78 -0.84
CA CYS A 9 -4.83 -4.86 -1.56
C CYS A 9 -3.62 -4.41 -0.70
N TYR A 10 -3.83 -4.06 0.57
CA TYR A 10 -2.74 -3.68 1.48
C TYR A 10 -1.80 -4.86 1.78
N MET A 11 -2.32 -6.08 1.97
CA MET A 11 -1.49 -7.27 2.15
C MET A 11 -0.64 -7.58 0.92
N LEU A 12 -1.25 -7.53 -0.27
CA LEU A 12 -0.54 -7.75 -1.53
C LEU A 12 0.50 -6.64 -1.77
N ALA A 13 0.14 -5.39 -1.49
CA ALA A 13 1.05 -4.25 -1.62
C ALA A 13 2.26 -4.38 -0.69
N LEU A 14 2.10 -4.88 0.54
CA LEU A 14 3.24 -5.15 1.44
C LEU A 14 4.20 -6.20 0.86
N LEU A 15 3.66 -7.28 0.30
CA LEU A 15 4.47 -8.34 -0.32
C LEU A 15 5.19 -7.84 -1.58
N LEU A 16 4.47 -7.12 -2.44
CA LEU A 16 5.03 -6.55 -3.67
C LEU A 16 6.03 -5.43 -3.39
N THR A 17 5.82 -4.60 -2.36
CA THR A 17 6.80 -3.57 -1.98
C THR A 17 8.06 -4.15 -1.38
N ALA A 18 7.99 -5.24 -0.62
CA ALA A 18 9.18 -5.97 -0.19
C ALA A 18 9.98 -6.51 -1.40
N ALA A 19 9.29 -7.06 -2.40
CA ALA A 19 9.94 -7.48 -3.65
C ALA A 19 10.53 -6.31 -4.44
N LEU A 20 9.85 -5.16 -4.48
CA LEU A 20 10.36 -3.93 -5.11
C LEU A 20 11.62 -3.41 -4.41
N ILE A 21 11.67 -3.44 -3.09
CA ILE A 21 12.86 -3.05 -2.32
C ILE A 21 14.05 -3.95 -2.72
N PHE A 22 13.82 -5.26 -2.83
CA PHE A 22 14.86 -6.19 -3.30
C PHE A 22 15.31 -5.87 -4.74
N PHE A 23 14.38 -5.66 -5.68
CA PHE A 23 14.73 -5.32 -7.06
C PHE A 23 15.38 -3.94 -7.21
N ALA A 24 15.03 -2.98 -6.35
CA ALA A 24 15.66 -1.67 -6.30
C ALA A 24 17.13 -1.77 -5.86
N ILE A 25 17.44 -2.64 -4.89
CA ILE A 25 18.82 -2.91 -4.45
C ILE A 25 19.64 -3.57 -5.57
N TRP A 26 19.03 -4.50 -6.31
CA TRP A 26 19.66 -5.16 -7.45
C TRP A 26 19.64 -4.33 -8.75
N HIS A 27 19.10 -3.10 -8.71
CA HIS A 27 19.01 -2.19 -9.86
C HIS A 27 18.30 -2.77 -11.10
N LEU A 28 17.29 -3.63 -10.92
CA LEU A 28 16.45 -4.14 -12.03
C LEU A 28 15.28 -3.18 -12.34
N VAL A 29 15.44 -2.38 -13.39
CA VAL A 29 14.52 -1.28 -13.73
C VAL A 29 13.20 -1.76 -14.37
N LEU A 30 13.23 -2.82 -15.19
CA LEU A 30 12.05 -3.31 -15.92
C LEU A 30 10.97 -3.92 -15.02
N PRO A 31 11.29 -4.91 -14.16
CA PRO A 31 10.29 -5.50 -13.26
C PRO A 31 9.78 -4.50 -12.22
N GLU A 32 10.62 -3.53 -11.82
CA GLU A 32 10.22 -2.45 -10.91
C GLU A 32 9.03 -1.65 -11.47
N TYR A 33 9.10 -1.19 -12.72
CA TYR A 33 8.03 -0.41 -13.33
C TYR A 33 6.74 -1.23 -13.48
N LEU A 34 6.86 -2.49 -13.89
CA LEU A 34 5.71 -3.37 -14.09
C LEU A 34 4.94 -3.61 -12.79
N ILE A 35 5.66 -3.92 -11.71
CA ILE A 35 5.04 -4.15 -10.40
C ILE A 35 4.45 -2.84 -9.85
N HIS A 36 5.14 -1.70 -10.03
CA HIS A 36 4.65 -0.41 -9.56
C HIS A 36 3.34 0.01 -10.22
N VAL A 37 3.25 -0.12 -11.55
CA VAL A 37 2.01 0.13 -12.30
C VAL A 37 0.91 -0.84 -11.86
N PHE A 38 1.23 -2.14 -11.71
CA PHE A 38 0.28 -3.16 -11.31
C PHE A 38 -0.40 -2.85 -9.97
N PHE A 39 0.36 -2.52 -8.93
CA PHE A 39 -0.25 -2.21 -7.64
C PHE A 39 -0.98 -0.85 -7.64
N CYS A 40 -0.54 0.12 -8.43
CA CYS A 40 -1.27 1.40 -8.58
C CYS A 40 -2.66 1.18 -9.20
N VAL A 41 -2.77 0.32 -10.21
CA VAL A 41 -4.06 -0.07 -10.79
C VAL A 41 -4.94 -0.79 -9.77
N MET A 42 -4.34 -1.67 -8.96
CA MET A 42 -5.06 -2.34 -7.88
C MET A 42 -5.61 -1.35 -6.85
N PHE A 43 -4.84 -0.34 -6.43
CA PHE A 43 -5.33 0.72 -5.53
C PHE A 43 -6.40 1.61 -6.16
N LEU A 44 -6.33 1.82 -7.47
CA LEU A 44 -7.40 2.51 -8.22
C LEU A 44 -8.71 1.72 -8.15
N CYS A 45 -8.65 0.40 -8.36
CA CYS A 45 -9.82 -0.48 -8.18
C CYS A 45 -10.34 -0.52 -6.74
N ALA A 46 -9.46 -0.29 -5.75
CA ALA A 46 -9.84 -0.23 -4.34
C ALA A 46 -10.41 1.14 -3.93
N THR A 47 -10.36 2.14 -4.82
CA THR A 47 -10.79 3.54 -4.54
C THR A 47 -10.04 4.18 -3.36
N GLU A 48 -8.78 3.76 -3.15
CA GLU A 48 -7.91 4.29 -2.09
C GLU A 48 -7.17 5.54 -2.59
N TRP A 49 -7.87 6.66 -2.66
CA TRP A 49 -7.37 7.89 -3.27
C TRP A 49 -6.11 8.46 -2.62
N LEU A 50 -5.97 8.34 -1.30
CA LEU A 50 -4.81 8.88 -0.58
C LEU A 50 -3.54 8.10 -0.93
N THR A 51 -3.61 6.76 -0.91
CA THR A 51 -2.47 5.90 -1.24
C THR A 51 -2.07 6.06 -2.69
N LEU A 52 -3.05 6.11 -3.58
CA LEU A 52 -2.83 6.34 -5.01
C LEU A 52 -2.22 7.73 -5.26
N GLY A 53 -2.71 8.76 -4.56
CA GLY A 53 -2.17 10.12 -4.61
C GLY A 53 -0.69 10.20 -4.24
N LEU A 54 -0.25 9.46 -3.21
CA LEU A 54 1.15 9.40 -2.83
C LEU A 54 2.03 8.69 -3.87
N ASN A 55 1.50 7.71 -4.60
CA ASN A 55 2.24 6.95 -5.63
C ASN A 55 2.22 7.61 -7.02
N ILE A 56 1.26 8.48 -7.32
CA ILE A 56 1.18 9.19 -8.61
C ILE A 56 2.50 9.91 -8.99
N PRO A 57 3.17 10.66 -8.10
CA PRO A 57 4.43 11.32 -8.43
C PRO A 57 5.51 10.35 -8.92
N LEU A 58 5.63 9.20 -8.26
CA LEU A 58 6.59 8.17 -8.65
C LEU A 58 6.18 7.47 -9.95
N LEU A 59 4.88 7.20 -10.13
CA LEU A 59 4.34 6.62 -11.35
C LEU A 59 4.57 7.53 -12.56
N ALA A 60 4.29 8.84 -12.42
CA ALA A 60 4.55 9.84 -13.45
C ALA A 60 6.05 9.92 -13.77
N TYR A 61 6.91 9.83 -12.74
CA TYR A 61 8.35 9.77 -12.94
C TYR A 61 8.76 8.53 -13.74
N HIS A 62 8.21 7.34 -13.46
CA HIS A 62 8.49 6.13 -14.24
C HIS A 62 8.06 6.25 -15.70
N ILE A 63 6.88 6.82 -15.97
CA ILE A 63 6.39 7.05 -17.34
C ILE A 63 7.29 8.05 -18.07
N TRP A 64 7.59 9.19 -17.45
CA TRP A 64 8.48 10.20 -18.02
C TRP A 64 9.87 9.64 -18.28
N ARG A 65 10.40 8.86 -17.33
CA ARG A 65 11.71 8.20 -17.43
C ARG A 65 11.72 7.20 -18.57
N TYR A 66 10.66 6.42 -18.76
CA TYR A 66 10.52 5.47 -19.86
C TYR A 66 10.49 6.16 -21.23
N MET A 67 9.73 7.25 -21.37
CA MET A 67 9.64 8.01 -22.62
C MET A 67 10.92 8.81 -22.95
N SER A 68 11.62 9.30 -21.92
CA SER A 68 12.80 10.16 -22.08
C SER A 68 14.12 9.38 -22.18
N ARG A 69 14.08 8.06 -22.38
CA ARG A 69 15.31 7.27 -22.57
C ARG A 69 15.87 7.48 -23.99
N PRO A 70 17.19 7.69 -24.16
CA PRO A 70 17.83 7.65 -25.47
C PRO A 70 17.76 6.24 -26.09
N VAL A 71 17.90 6.19 -27.41
CA VAL A 71 17.67 5.01 -28.26
C VAL A 71 18.38 3.76 -27.72
N MET A 72 17.60 2.72 -27.42
CA MET A 72 18.10 1.45 -26.92
C MET A 72 18.62 0.58 -28.09
N SER A 73 19.68 -0.19 -27.84
CA SER A 73 20.12 -1.28 -28.74
C SER A 73 19.11 -2.43 -28.75
N GLY A 74 18.31 -2.57 -27.68
CA GLY A 74 17.19 -3.51 -27.55
C GLY A 74 16.32 -3.19 -26.32
N PRO A 75 15.08 -3.73 -26.22
CA PRO A 75 14.18 -3.40 -25.11
C PRO A 75 14.81 -3.74 -23.75
N GLY A 76 15.13 -2.70 -22.97
CA GLY A 76 15.73 -2.85 -21.64
C GLY A 76 17.25 -3.04 -21.61
N LEU A 77 17.93 -3.13 -22.76
CA LEU A 77 19.40 -3.14 -22.83
C LEU A 77 19.94 -1.75 -23.20
N TYR A 78 20.66 -1.16 -22.26
CA TYR A 78 21.52 -0.02 -22.52
C TYR A 78 22.89 -0.50 -22.99
N ASP A 79 23.56 0.31 -23.81
CA ASP A 79 24.96 0.09 -24.11
C ASP A 79 25.82 0.21 -22.82
N PRO A 80 26.69 -0.77 -22.51
CA PRO A 80 27.48 -0.79 -21.29
C PRO A 80 28.38 0.45 -21.12
N THR A 81 28.91 0.99 -22.23
CA THR A 81 29.81 2.15 -22.18
C THR A 81 29.09 3.43 -21.80
N THR A 82 27.80 3.53 -22.14
CA THR A 82 26.99 4.71 -21.82
C THR A 82 26.54 4.68 -20.35
N ILE A 83 26.26 3.51 -19.76
CA ILE A 83 25.91 3.42 -18.33
C ILE A 83 27.13 3.63 -17.43
N MET A 84 28.28 3.06 -17.79
CA MET A 84 29.46 3.08 -16.92
C MET A 84 30.19 4.42 -16.88
N ASN A 85 29.73 5.43 -17.62
CA ASN A 85 30.23 6.79 -17.49
C ASN A 85 29.94 7.33 -16.08
N ALA A 86 30.95 7.93 -15.42
CA ALA A 86 30.89 8.30 -14.00
C ALA A 86 29.73 9.26 -13.66
N ASP A 87 29.44 10.21 -14.55
CA ASP A 87 28.38 11.19 -14.37
C ASP A 87 26.99 10.53 -14.43
N ILE A 88 26.81 9.60 -15.35
CA ILE A 88 25.57 8.84 -15.56
C ILE A 88 25.36 7.87 -14.40
N LEU A 89 26.43 7.19 -13.97
CA LEU A 89 26.39 6.29 -12.83
C LEU A 89 26.02 7.04 -11.54
N ALA A 90 26.61 8.21 -11.29
CA ALA A 90 26.29 9.03 -10.12
C ALA A 90 24.83 9.49 -10.13
N TYR A 91 24.27 9.84 -11.30
CA TYR A 91 22.86 10.17 -11.45
C TYR A 91 21.96 8.95 -11.18
N CYS A 92 22.25 7.80 -11.81
CA CYS A 92 21.49 6.56 -11.65
C CYS A 92 21.52 6.03 -10.20
N GLN A 93 22.66 6.19 -9.53
CA GLN A 93 22.82 5.86 -8.12
C GLN A 93 21.85 6.72 -7.30
N LYS A 94 21.91 8.06 -7.42
CA LYS A 94 21.02 8.98 -6.69
C LYS A 94 19.54 8.70 -6.97
N GLU A 95 19.18 8.44 -8.23
CA GLU A 95 17.83 8.02 -8.61
C GLU A 95 17.39 6.74 -7.85
N GLY A 96 18.25 5.73 -7.81
CA GLY A 96 18.00 4.48 -7.06
C GLY A 96 17.81 4.72 -5.56
N TRP A 97 18.67 5.54 -4.93
CA TRP A 97 18.56 5.87 -3.50
C TRP A 97 17.26 6.62 -3.18
N CYS A 98 16.85 7.56 -4.02
CA CYS A 98 15.58 8.28 -3.85
C CYS A 98 14.38 7.34 -3.96
N LYS A 99 14.36 6.43 -4.94
CA LYS A 99 13.27 5.44 -5.08
C LYS A 99 13.23 4.47 -3.92
N LEU A 100 14.39 3.99 -3.48
CA LEU A 100 14.51 3.11 -2.31
C LEU A 100 13.92 3.77 -1.07
N ALA A 101 14.26 5.04 -0.82
CA ALA A 101 13.70 5.80 0.29
C ALA A 101 12.16 5.94 0.20
N PHE A 102 11.63 6.19 -1.00
CA PHE A 102 10.20 6.26 -1.23
C PHE A 102 9.49 4.92 -0.98
N TYR A 103 10.05 3.80 -1.46
CA TYR A 103 9.48 2.47 -1.22
C TYR A 103 9.52 2.08 0.25
N LEU A 104 10.60 2.43 0.96
CA LEU A 104 10.71 2.21 2.39
C LEU A 104 9.65 3.01 3.17
N LEU A 105 9.45 4.28 2.81
CA LEU A 105 8.43 5.12 3.45
C LEU A 105 7.02 4.58 3.15
N SER A 106 6.78 4.19 1.90
CA SER A 106 5.51 3.58 1.48
C SER A 106 5.24 2.24 2.17
N PHE A 107 6.28 1.45 2.45
CA PHE A 107 6.17 0.19 3.19
C PHE A 107 5.60 0.40 4.60
N PHE A 108 6.14 1.36 5.35
CA PHE A 108 5.60 1.70 6.68
C PHE A 108 4.18 2.24 6.59
N TYR A 109 3.87 3.00 5.54
CA TYR A 109 2.53 3.52 5.31
C TYR A 109 1.51 2.40 5.00
N TYR A 110 1.86 1.42 4.17
CA TYR A 110 1.00 0.25 3.90
C TYR A 110 0.82 -0.63 5.14
N LEU A 111 1.86 -0.75 5.97
CA LEU A 111 1.78 -1.44 7.25
C LEU A 111 0.79 -0.74 8.17
N TYR A 112 0.86 0.58 8.27
CA TYR A 112 -0.08 1.38 9.05
C TYR A 112 -1.54 1.19 8.58
N GLY A 113 -1.80 1.28 7.27
CA GLY A 113 -3.14 1.07 6.71
C GLY A 113 -3.69 -0.33 7.01
N TYR A 114 -2.85 -1.36 6.95
CA TYR A 114 -3.23 -2.71 7.32
C TYR A 114 -3.57 -2.86 8.81
N VAL A 115 -2.78 -2.26 9.71
CA VAL A 115 -3.02 -2.30 11.16
C VAL A 115 -4.30 -1.56 11.53
N GLU A 116 -4.52 -0.38 10.95
CA GLU A 116 -5.75 0.39 11.18
C GLU A 116 -6.99 -0.39 10.73
N PHE A 117 -6.90 -1.05 9.58
CA PHE A 117 -7.96 -1.95 9.11
C PHE A 117 -8.25 -3.07 10.10
N LEU A 118 -7.23 -3.81 10.56
CA LEU A 118 -7.39 -4.90 11.52
C LEU A 118 -8.06 -4.43 12.81
N LYS A 119 -7.63 -3.26 13.30
CA LYS A 119 -8.19 -2.62 14.48
C LYS A 119 -9.68 -2.34 14.28
N ASN A 120 -10.07 -1.68 13.20
CA ASN A 120 -11.47 -1.33 12.92
C ASN A 120 -12.37 -2.57 12.81
N ASN A 121 -11.88 -3.64 12.18
CA ASN A 121 -12.63 -4.89 12.08
C ASN A 121 -12.87 -5.53 13.46
N MET A 122 -11.85 -5.56 14.33
CA MET A 122 -11.99 -6.04 15.70
C MET A 122 -12.99 -5.21 16.53
N TYR A 123 -12.96 -3.87 16.41
CA TYR A 123 -13.94 -3.00 17.09
C TYR A 123 -15.37 -3.25 16.61
N LEU A 124 -15.58 -3.44 15.30
CA LEU A 124 -16.90 -3.77 14.74
C LEU A 124 -17.40 -5.13 15.26
N TYR A 125 -16.52 -6.14 15.33
CA TYR A 125 -16.85 -7.45 15.87
C TYR A 125 -17.22 -7.38 17.35
N PHE A 126 -16.46 -6.60 18.15
CA PHE A 126 -16.76 -6.39 19.55
C PHE A 126 -18.08 -5.65 19.77
N ASN A 127 -18.35 -4.59 18.99
CA ASN A 127 -19.63 -3.87 19.04
C ASN A 127 -20.81 -4.77 18.60
N PHE A 128 -20.61 -5.63 17.60
CA PHE A 128 -21.60 -6.60 17.17
C PHE A 128 -21.91 -7.63 18.27
N ILE A 129 -20.89 -8.15 18.95
CA ILE A 129 -21.10 -9.06 20.09
C ILE A 129 -21.80 -8.33 21.24
N SER A 130 -21.34 -7.14 21.60
CA SER A 130 -21.94 -6.32 22.66
C SER A 130 -23.42 -6.03 22.41
N THR A 131 -23.79 -5.64 21.19
CA THR A 131 -25.19 -5.37 20.82
C THR A 131 -26.05 -6.62 20.79
N ASN A 132 -25.54 -7.76 20.33
CA ASN A 132 -26.27 -9.03 20.40
C ASN A 132 -26.45 -9.53 21.84
N ILE A 133 -25.43 -9.36 22.69
CA ILE A 133 -25.52 -9.66 24.12
C ILE A 133 -26.56 -8.75 24.79
N GLN A 134 -26.53 -7.43 24.56
CA GLN A 134 -27.54 -6.51 25.10
C GLN A 134 -28.95 -6.88 24.64
N LYS A 135 -29.16 -7.19 23.35
CA LYS A 135 -30.45 -7.64 22.83
C LYS A 135 -30.93 -8.94 23.48
N PHE A 136 -30.01 -9.89 23.72
CA PHE A 136 -30.32 -11.13 24.43
C PHE A 136 -30.73 -10.87 25.90
N TRP A 137 -30.02 -10.01 26.62
CA TRP A 137 -30.36 -9.66 28.01
C TRP A 137 -31.67 -8.86 28.12
N VAL A 138 -31.96 -7.98 27.15
CA VAL A 138 -33.26 -7.28 27.06
C VAL A 138 -34.38 -8.27 26.78
N SER A 139 -34.17 -9.22 25.86
CA SER A 139 -35.16 -10.27 25.53
C SER A 139 -35.46 -11.21 26.70
N LYS A 140 -34.56 -11.32 27.69
CA LYS A 140 -34.72 -12.22 28.85
C LYS A 140 -35.29 -11.54 30.10
N LYS A 141 -35.56 -10.23 30.09
CA LYS A 141 -36.10 -9.54 31.27
C LYS A 141 -37.61 -9.42 31.24
N PRO A 142 -38.33 -10.03 32.21
CA PRO A 142 -39.71 -9.65 32.49
C PRO A 142 -39.75 -8.23 33.06
N ASP A 143 -40.77 -7.48 32.67
CA ASP A 143 -41.00 -6.06 32.91
C ASP A 143 -40.65 -5.61 34.35
N SER A 144 -39.72 -4.66 34.51
CA SER A 144 -39.69 -3.68 35.63
C SER A 144 -38.36 -2.90 35.67
N LEU A 145 -38.41 -1.66 35.17
CA LEU A 145 -37.86 -0.37 35.66
C LEU A 145 -36.49 -0.21 36.37
N TYR A 146 -35.74 -1.24 36.73
CA TYR A 146 -34.54 -1.09 37.60
C TYR A 146 -33.20 -0.98 36.87
N PHE A 147 -33.13 -1.14 35.54
CA PHE A 147 -31.82 -1.32 34.87
C PHE A 147 -31.18 -0.05 34.31
N SER A 148 -31.89 1.08 34.25
CA SER A 148 -31.30 2.34 33.75
C SER A 148 -30.26 2.96 34.68
N LEU A 149 -30.18 2.53 35.95
CA LEU A 149 -29.27 3.13 36.95
C LEU A 149 -27.88 2.49 37.03
N VAL A 150 -27.65 1.31 36.44
CA VAL A 150 -26.38 0.57 36.63
C VAL A 150 -25.37 0.79 35.50
N PHE A 151 -25.76 1.40 34.38
CA PHE A 151 -24.91 1.51 33.18
C PHE A 151 -24.38 2.93 32.89
N ILE A 152 -24.55 3.88 33.82
CA ILE A 152 -24.10 5.29 33.68
C ILE A 152 -22.82 5.58 34.52
N LEU A 153 -22.32 4.63 35.30
CA LEU A 153 -21.01 4.67 35.98
C LEU A 153 -20.06 3.66 35.35
#